data_AF-A0A941VXD2-F1
#
_entry.id   AF-A0A941VXD2-F1
#
_cell.length_a   1.000
_cell.length_b   1.000
_cell.length_c   1.000
_cell.angle_alpha   90.00
_cell.angle_beta   90.00
_cell.angle_gamma   90.00
#
_symmetry.space_group_name_H-M   'P 1'
#
loop_
_entity.id
_entity.type
_entity.pdbx_description
1 polymer ?
#
loop_
_entity_poly.entity_id
_entity_poly.type
_entity_poly.pdbx_seq_one_letter_code
_entity_poly.pdbx_strand_id
1 'polypeptide(L)' 'MSGMVFHPGHHELHGITVVLETTDQVTYVGRFDTQDQSGVHLLNVAIHNPATSAHSLDEFLARTVKFGVK' A
#
# COMPACT_ATOMS: atom_id res chain seq x y z
N MET A 1 10.00 17.04 -14.65
CA MET A 1 8.53 16.93 -14.75
C MET A 1 8.13 15.67 -14.00
N SER A 2 7.33 15.79 -12.94
CA SER A 2 6.89 14.65 -12.12
C SER A 2 5.94 13.79 -12.95
N GLY A 3 6.40 12.60 -13.35
CA GLY A 3 5.74 11.70 -14.30
C GLY A 3 4.63 10.87 -13.67
N MET A 4 3.67 11.50 -13.00
CA MET A 4 2.40 10.81 -12.72
C MET A 4 1.63 10.71 -14.04
N VAL A 5 1.67 9.52 -14.64
CA VAL A 5 0.82 9.22 -15.80
C VAL A 5 -0.57 8.91 -15.24
N PHE A 6 -1.47 9.87 -15.35
CA PHE A 6 -2.89 9.63 -15.11
C PHE A 6 -3.41 8.64 -16.16
N HIS A 7 -4.08 7.58 -15.73
CA HIS A 7 -4.71 6.60 -16.61
C HIS A 7 -6.22 6.88 -16.64
N PRO A 8 -6.78 7.42 -17.74
CA PRO A 8 -8.21 7.65 -17.85
C PRO A 8 -8.99 6.37 -17.57
N GLY A 9 -9.99 6.44 -16.68
CA GLY A 9 -10.77 5.28 -16.23
C GLY A 9 -10.22 4.55 -15.00
N HIS A 10 -9.10 5.01 -14.44
CA HIS A 10 -8.52 4.46 -13.20
C HIS A 10 -8.55 5.47 -12.06
N HIS A 11 -8.47 4.95 -10.83
CA HIS A 11 -8.37 5.76 -9.62
C HIS A 11 -7.10 6.61 -9.60
N GLU A 12 -7.13 7.75 -8.91
CA GLU A 12 -5.98 8.69 -8.86
C GLU A 12 -4.71 8.07 -8.28
N LEU A 13 -4.85 7.06 -7.41
CA LEU A 13 -3.74 6.32 -6.80
C LEU A 13 -3.27 5.13 -7.63
N HIS A 14 -3.85 4.86 -8.81
CA HIS A 14 -3.49 3.68 -9.59
C HIS A 14 -1.98 3.59 -9.86
N GLY A 15 -1.39 2.46 -9.49
CA GLY A 15 0.04 2.18 -9.60
C GLY A 15 0.92 2.76 -8.48
N ILE A 16 0.38 3.60 -7.60
CA ILE A 16 1.10 4.20 -6.48
C ILE A 16 1.23 3.19 -5.34
N THR A 17 2.43 3.10 -4.74
CA THR A 17 2.62 2.37 -3.49
C THR A 17 1.96 3.14 -2.35
N VAL A 18 0.96 2.54 -1.71
CA VAL A 18 0.20 3.12 -0.61
C VAL A 18 0.42 2.33 0.67
N VAL A 19 0.24 3.02 1.81
CA VAL A 19 0.10 2.40 3.13
C VAL A 19 -1.38 2.47 3.50
N LEU A 20 -1.98 1.33 3.85
CA LEU A 20 -3.38 1.24 4.26
C LEU A 20 -3.45 0.68 5.68
N GLU A 21 -4.04 1.47 6.58
CA GLU A 21 -4.31 1.10 7.97
C GLU A 21 -5.77 0.70 8.11
N THR A 22 -6.03 -0.46 8.71
CA THR A 22 -7.38 -0.94 8.97
C THR A 22 -7.77 -0.74 10.43
N THR A 23 -9.08 -0.86 10.72
CA THR A 23 -9.62 -0.70 12.07
C THR A 23 -9.14 -1.76 13.07
N ASP A 24 -8.69 -2.92 12.59
CA ASP A 24 -8.10 -4.01 13.37
C ASP A 24 -6.57 -3.90 13.53
N GLN A 25 -6.00 -2.71 13.25
CA GLN A 25 -4.58 -2.40 13.38
C GLN A 25 -3.67 -3.23 12.47
N VAL A 26 -4.22 -3.83 11.41
CA VAL A 26 -3.43 -4.46 10.36
C VAL A 26 -3.00 -3.39 9.36
N THR A 27 -1.73 -3.37 9.00
CA THR A 27 -1.19 -2.42 8.04
C THR A 27 -0.74 -3.14 6.78
N TYR A 28 -1.18 -2.63 5.64
CA TYR A 28 -0.84 -3.12 4.32
C TYR A 28 0.05 -2.11 3.61
N VAL A 29 1.09 -2.59 2.93
CA VAL A 29 1.87 -1.78 1.99
C VAL A 29 1.88 -2.48 0.65
N GLY A 30 1.37 -1.82 -0.38
CA GLY A 30 1.24 -2.40 -1.71
C GLY A 30 0.92 -1.35 -2.77
N ARG A 31 0.89 -1.74 -4.04
CA ARG A 31 0.50 -0.85 -5.14
C ARG A 31 -1.02 -0.81 -5.24
N PHE A 32 -1.60 0.39 -5.18
CA PHE A 32 -3.03 0.57 -5.40
C PHE A 32 -3.38 0.20 -6.84
N ASP A 33 -4.38 -0.67 -7.02
CA ASP A 33 -4.88 -1.06 -8.33
C ASP A 33 -6.24 -0.43 -8.59
N THR A 34 -7.24 -0.85 -7.80
CA THR A 34 -8.63 -0.41 -7.97
C THR A 34 -9.34 -0.28 -6.61
N GLN A 35 -10.46 0.42 -6.62
CA GLN A 35 -11.43 0.43 -5.52
C GLN A 35 -12.82 0.26 -6.11
N ASP A 36 -13.59 -0.66 -5.53
CA ASP A 36 -14.97 -0.93 -5.92
C ASP A 36 -15.86 -1.14 -4.68
N GLN A 37 -17.07 -1.69 -4.88
CA GLN A 37 -18.02 -1.96 -3.80
C GLN A 37 -17.53 -3.03 -2.81
N SER A 38 -16.60 -3.88 -3.20
CA SER A 38 -16.00 -4.91 -2.36
C SER A 38 -14.82 -4.39 -1.51
N GLY A 39 -14.22 -3.28 -1.93
CA GLY A 39 -13.16 -2.61 -1.18
C GLY A 39 -11.99 -2.16 -2.05
N VAL A 40 -10.81 -2.06 -1.43
CA VAL A 40 -9.56 -1.64 -2.08
C VAL A 40 -8.75 -2.87 -2.47
N HIS A 41 -8.31 -2.89 -3.73
CA HIS A 41 -7.48 -3.95 -4.28
C HIS A 41 -6.04 -3.45 -4.39
N LEU A 42 -5.12 -4.16 -3.75
CA LEU A 42 -3.69 -3.86 -3.74
C LEU A 42 -2.90 -5.00 -4.38
N LEU A 43 -1.88 -4.65 -5.18
CA LEU A 43 -0.94 -5.58 -5.78
C LEU A 43 0.41 -5.56 -5.02
N ASN A 44 1.12 -6.69 -5.05
CA ASN A 44 2.45 -6.85 -4.42
C ASN A 44 2.46 -6.45 -2.93
N VAL A 45 1.50 -6.97 -2.18
CA VAL A 45 1.20 -6.54 -0.82
C VAL A 45 2.14 -7.19 0.19
N ALA A 46 2.69 -6.37 1.08
CA ALA A 46 3.25 -6.79 2.36
C ALA A 46 2.26 -6.45 3.47
N ILE A 47 2.18 -7.30 4.49
CA ILE A 47 1.22 -7.18 5.60
C ILE A 47 2.00 -7.13 6.92
N HIS A 48 1.62 -6.19 7.78
CA HIS A 48 1.99 -6.15 9.19
C HIS A 48 0.75 -6.37 10.03
N ASN A 49 0.82 -7.34 10.94
CA ASN A 49 -0.20 -7.60 11.94
C ASN A 49 0.47 -7.58 13.32
N PRO A 50 0.11 -6.63 14.21
CA PRO A 50 0.72 -6.51 15.54
C PRO A 50 0.67 -7.79 16.38
N ALA A 51 -0.32 -8.67 16.15
CA ALA A 51 -0.48 -9.91 16.89
C ALA A 51 0.45 -11.05 16.43
N THR A 52 0.96 -11.00 15.20
CA THR A 52 1.70 -12.13 14.59
C THR A 52 3.04 -11.73 13.97
N SER A 53 3.25 -10.46 13.66
CA SER A 53 4.49 -9.97 13.06
C SER A 53 5.62 -9.96 14.08
N ALA A 54 6.79 -10.47 13.67
CA ALA A 54 7.99 -10.51 14.52
C ALA A 54 8.66 -9.13 14.74
N HIS A 55 8.22 -8.13 13.99
CA HIS A 55 8.80 -6.78 13.94
C HIS A 55 7.76 -5.74 14.31
N SER A 56 8.21 -4.59 14.80
CA SER A 56 7.31 -3.46 15.03
C SER A 56 6.79 -2.88 13.71
N LEU A 57 5.72 -2.07 13.79
CA LEU A 57 5.20 -1.36 12.62
C LEU A 57 6.28 -0.43 12.02
N ASP A 58 7.02 0.29 12.86
CA ASP A 58 8.09 1.20 12.41
C ASP A 58 9.21 0.46 11.66
N GLU A 59 9.64 -0.70 12.18
CA GLU A 59 10.63 -1.55 11.51
C GLU A 59 10.11 -2.09 10.17
N PHE A 60 8.84 -2.49 10.14
CA PHE A 60 8.18 -2.91 8.92
C PHE A 60 8.16 -1.79 7.87
N LEU A 61 7.70 -0.59 8.24
CA LEU A 61 7.63 0.57 7.35
C LEU A 61 9.02 1.00 6.85
N ALA A 62 10.02 1.03 7.73
CA ALA A 62 11.40 1.36 7.36
C ALA A 62 11.96 0.41 6.28
N ARG A 63 11.56 -0.87 6.30
CA ARG A 63 11.94 -1.85 5.29
C ARG A 63 11.18 -1.65 3.98
N THR A 64 9.92 -1.25 4.01
CA THR A 64 9.10 -1.05 2.81
C THR A 64 9.46 0.19 2.02
N VAL A 65 10.05 1.21 2.66
CA VAL A 65 10.55 2.44 1.99
C VAL A 65 11.51 2.13 0.83
N LYS A 66 12.27 1.04 0.90
CA LYS A 66 13.21 0.64 -0.18
C LYS A 66 12.52 0.28 -1.50
N PHE A 67 11.22 -0.02 -1.47
CA PHE A 67 10.45 -0.48 -2.63
C PHE A 67 9.53 0.61 -3.20
N GLY A 68 9.52 1.81 -2.59
CA GLY A 68 8.93 3.01 -3.19
C GLY A 68 9.89 3.64 -4.18
N VAL A 69 9.39 4.02 -5.36
CA VAL A 69 10.14 4.64 -6.46
C VAL A 69 11.08 5.74 -5.96
N LYS A 70 12.36 5.66 -6.34
CA LYS A 70 13.36 6.73 -6.12
C LYS A 70 13.12 7.90 -7.08
#